data_AF-A0A5E6XSY2-F1
#
_entry.id   AF-A0A5E6XSY2-F1
#
_cell.length_a   1.000
_cell.length_b   1.000
_cell.length_c   1.000
_cell.angle_alpha   90.00
_cell.angle_beta   90.00
_cell.angle_gamma   90.00
#
_symmetry.space_group_name_H-M   'P 1'
#
loop_
_entity.id
_entity.type
_entity.pdbx_description
1 polymer ?
#
loop_
_entity_poly.entity_id
_entity_poly.type
_entity_poly.pdbx_seq_one_letter_code
_entity_poly.pdbx_strand_id
1 'polypeptide(L)'
;MQDRYYSFQLVDMRTDNLDYIGTRATGDQAGRYLIAGPDWRGEVPAGISGIIRSPSRLVFLLGRTEVKGDGDLKDAAKVLTGYALQPLSKVSGAVPPEASAALQLPAYVDTRQGAAQTLFSTFNALAPLHRWSASEQEKLARFAAIGVKPGVAFQAPADLSEAVAEGAVAGREQVRAASSQLSVEQQGWLPSPANVGKFGDDDLTRAAVAWRYIYANNAVEALYPMALHDAEGRMLDGQHGYRLHFPAGQLPPVNAFWSLTLYDGKTQLLVANPIQRYALGDRSPGLQYDADGGLTLILQAEAPKAAPQGNWLPTPQGPFNLLLRLYLPKGGALDGSYQLPTITRIES
;
A
#
# COMPACT_ATOMS: atom_id res chain seq x y z
N MET A 1 3.30 -26.34 6.29
CA MET A 1 2.74 -24.98 6.51
C MET A 1 3.76 -24.02 7.09
N GLN A 2 4.85 -24.50 7.70
CA GLN A 2 6.05 -23.69 7.97
C GLN A 2 6.52 -23.03 6.64
N ASP A 3 6.92 -21.77 6.73
CA ASP A 3 7.53 -20.95 5.67
C ASP A 3 6.59 -20.35 4.59
N ARG A 4 5.32 -20.02 4.90
CA ARG A 4 4.48 -19.19 4.01
C ARG A 4 4.35 -17.78 4.60
N TYR A 5 4.71 -16.76 3.82
CA TYR A 5 4.45 -15.39 4.23
C TYR A 5 2.94 -15.11 4.31
N TYR A 6 2.51 -14.53 5.43
CA TYR A 6 1.20 -13.89 5.53
C TYR A 6 1.29 -12.64 6.41
N SER A 7 0.39 -11.70 6.15
CA SER A 7 0.22 -10.54 6.99
C SER A 7 -1.21 -10.01 6.95
N PHE A 8 -1.67 -9.52 8.09
CA PHE A 8 -2.84 -8.68 8.23
C PHE A 8 -2.34 -7.31 8.65
N GLN A 9 -2.48 -6.35 7.74
CA GLN A 9 -2.22 -4.95 8.02
C GLN A 9 -3.50 -4.34 8.59
N LEU A 10 -3.42 -3.70 9.74
CA LEU A 10 -4.52 -2.95 10.34
C LEU A 10 -4.24 -1.46 10.23
N VAL A 11 -5.18 -0.71 9.66
CA VAL A 11 -5.02 0.72 9.38
C VAL A 11 -6.19 1.48 9.97
N ASP A 12 -5.92 2.62 10.61
CA ASP A 12 -6.97 3.50 11.09
C ASP A 12 -7.57 4.36 9.97
N MET A 13 -8.59 5.17 10.33
CA MET A 13 -9.26 6.04 9.37
C MET A 13 -8.40 7.17 8.83
N ARG A 14 -7.29 7.49 9.50
CA ARG A 14 -6.36 8.50 9.03
C ARG A 14 -5.31 7.91 8.09
N THR A 15 -5.32 6.60 7.84
CA THR A 15 -4.32 5.85 7.07
C THR A 15 -3.00 5.58 7.77
N ASP A 16 -2.94 5.73 9.11
CA ASP A 16 -1.82 5.21 9.88
C ASP A 16 -1.99 3.70 10.10
N ASN A 17 -0.92 2.95 9.83
CA ASN A 17 -0.85 1.53 10.16
C ASN A 17 -0.83 1.41 11.68
N LEU A 18 -1.84 0.77 12.26
CA LEU A 18 -1.93 0.50 13.69
C LEU A 18 -0.88 -0.53 14.08
N ASP A 19 -1.03 -1.73 13.52
CA ASP A 19 -0.16 -2.86 13.76
C ASP A 19 -0.35 -3.93 12.67
N TYR A 20 0.38 -5.03 12.82
CA TYR A 20 0.37 -6.18 11.95
C TYR A 20 0.14 -7.47 12.72
N ILE A 21 -0.54 -8.43 12.09
CA ILE A 21 -0.56 -9.83 12.53
C ILE A 21 0.05 -10.65 11.40
N GLY A 22 1.06 -11.46 11.65
CA GLY A 22 1.67 -12.28 10.60
C GLY A 22 3.12 -12.63 10.83
N THR A 23 3.73 -13.21 9.80
CA THR A 23 5.08 -13.81 9.81
C THR A 23 6.12 -12.95 10.53
N ARG A 24 6.19 -11.64 10.24
CA ARG A 24 7.12 -10.73 10.93
C ARG A 24 6.66 -10.31 12.31
N ALA A 25 5.39 -9.90 12.44
CA ALA A 25 4.92 -9.18 13.62
C ALA A 25 4.58 -10.09 14.79
N THR A 26 4.09 -11.29 14.52
CA THR A 26 3.57 -12.22 15.53
C THR A 26 4.05 -13.66 15.34
N GLY A 27 4.88 -13.91 14.31
CA GLY A 27 5.32 -15.25 13.93
C GLY A 27 4.23 -16.05 13.20
N ASP A 28 4.58 -17.27 12.79
CA ASP A 28 3.74 -18.11 11.92
C ASP A 28 2.71 -19.00 12.65
N GLN A 29 2.62 -18.87 13.97
CA GLN A 29 1.70 -19.69 14.77
C GLN A 29 0.28 -19.12 14.73
N ALA A 30 -0.71 -20.02 14.75
CA ALA A 30 -2.10 -19.62 14.89
C ALA A 30 -2.31 -18.85 16.22
N GLY A 31 -3.07 -17.77 16.16
CA GLY A 31 -3.33 -16.92 17.32
C GLY A 31 -4.66 -16.18 17.20
N ARG A 32 -5.15 -15.69 18.34
CA ARG A 32 -6.34 -14.84 18.40
C ARG A 32 -5.91 -13.44 18.79
N TYR A 33 -6.26 -12.44 18.00
CA TYR A 33 -5.87 -11.06 18.26
C TYR A 33 -7.13 -10.21 18.43
N LEU A 34 -7.19 -9.45 19.51
CA LEU A 34 -8.31 -8.58 19.82
C LEU A 34 -8.08 -7.20 19.18
N ILE A 35 -9.00 -6.78 18.30
CA ILE A 35 -9.04 -5.41 17.80
C ILE A 35 -9.98 -4.62 18.71
N ALA A 36 -9.45 -3.63 19.42
CA ALA A 36 -10.20 -2.84 20.39
C ALA A 36 -10.32 -1.38 19.92
N GLY A 37 -11.55 -0.89 19.82
CA GLY A 37 -11.83 0.52 19.54
C GLY A 37 -11.46 1.45 20.69
N PRO A 38 -11.56 2.77 20.49
CA PRO A 38 -11.03 3.78 21.40
C PRO A 38 -11.65 3.71 22.81
N ASP A 39 -12.92 3.35 22.90
CA ASP A 39 -13.70 3.39 24.15
C ASP A 39 -13.72 2.06 24.92
N TRP A 40 -13.08 1.01 24.38
CA TRP A 40 -13.09 -0.30 25.00
C TRP A 40 -12.20 -0.33 26.25
N ARG A 41 -12.83 -0.63 27.40
CA ARG A 41 -12.22 -0.74 28.74
C ARG A 41 -12.40 -2.13 29.38
N GLY A 42 -12.84 -3.12 28.60
CA GLY A 42 -13.01 -4.48 29.11
C GLY A 42 -11.68 -5.14 29.44
N GLU A 43 -11.74 -6.31 30.06
CA GLU A 43 -10.59 -7.18 30.26
C GLU A 43 -10.36 -8.04 29.02
N VAL A 44 -9.08 -8.34 28.74
CA VAL A 44 -8.72 -9.24 27.64
C VAL A 44 -8.98 -10.68 28.10
N PRO A 45 -9.87 -11.45 27.44
CA PRO A 45 -10.14 -12.83 27.84
C PRO A 45 -8.91 -13.73 27.70
N ALA A 46 -8.87 -14.83 28.46
CA ALA A 46 -7.84 -15.85 28.30
C ALA A 46 -7.81 -16.42 26.87
N GLY A 47 -6.61 -16.76 26.38
CA GLY A 47 -6.41 -17.32 25.03
C GLY A 47 -6.36 -16.29 23.89
N ILE A 48 -6.36 -14.99 24.20
CA ILE A 48 -6.01 -13.93 23.25
C ILE A 48 -4.49 -13.71 23.25
N SER A 49 -3.88 -13.83 22.08
CA SER A 49 -2.43 -13.70 21.83
C SER A 49 -1.93 -12.26 21.84
N GLY A 50 -2.80 -11.29 21.59
CA GLY A 50 -2.45 -9.87 21.60
C GLY A 50 -3.65 -8.95 21.41
N ILE A 51 -3.47 -7.67 21.72
CA ILE A 51 -4.48 -6.62 21.54
C ILE A 51 -3.92 -5.50 20.66
N ILE A 52 -4.70 -5.13 19.65
CA ILE A 52 -4.41 -4.01 18.75
C ILE A 52 -5.45 -2.94 19.03
N ARG A 53 -5.00 -1.78 19.52
CA ARG A 53 -5.89 -0.66 19.85
C ARG A 53 -5.96 0.31 18.69
N SER A 54 -7.18 0.72 18.37
CA SER A 54 -7.46 1.72 17.34
C SER A 54 -8.01 3.00 17.99
N PRO A 55 -7.52 4.19 17.61
CA PRO A 55 -8.20 5.45 17.91
C PRO A 55 -9.50 5.61 17.11
N SER A 56 -9.68 4.83 16.04
CA SER A 56 -10.88 4.81 15.19
C SER A 56 -11.83 3.67 15.53
N ARG A 57 -13.14 3.93 15.37
CA ARG A 57 -14.20 2.91 15.38
C ARG A 57 -14.26 2.09 14.09
N LEU A 58 -13.63 2.57 13.02
CA LEU A 58 -13.40 1.82 11.78
C LEU A 58 -11.92 1.48 11.64
N VAL A 59 -11.65 0.24 11.25
CA VAL A 59 -10.31 -0.25 10.96
C VAL A 59 -10.36 -0.92 9.60
N PHE A 60 -9.48 -0.49 8.69
CA PHE A 60 -9.24 -1.23 7.46
C PHE A 60 -8.30 -2.39 7.79
N LEU A 61 -8.73 -3.61 7.50
CA LEU A 61 -7.97 -4.83 7.73
C LEU A 61 -7.72 -5.51 6.39
N LEU A 62 -6.44 -5.61 6.01
CA LEU A 62 -6.02 -6.21 4.75
C LEU A 62 -5.17 -7.44 5.01
N GLY A 63 -5.76 -8.61 4.77
CA GLY A 63 -5.07 -9.89 4.80
C GLY A 63 -4.38 -10.20 3.47
N ARG A 64 -3.11 -10.60 3.55
CA ARG A 64 -2.29 -11.07 2.44
C ARG A 64 -1.78 -12.45 2.80
N THR A 65 -2.00 -13.41 1.92
CA THR A 65 -1.46 -14.77 2.05
C THR A 65 -0.72 -15.07 0.76
N GLU A 66 0.56 -15.38 0.90
CA GLU A 66 1.42 -15.69 -0.23
C GLU A 66 0.93 -16.91 -1.01
N VAL A 67 1.08 -16.87 -2.32
CA VAL A 67 0.93 -18.01 -3.24
C VAL A 67 2.29 -18.19 -3.94
N LYS A 68 2.91 -19.35 -3.78
CA LYS A 68 4.26 -19.64 -4.31
C LYS A 68 4.26 -20.01 -5.80
N GLY A 69 3.08 -20.32 -6.35
CA GLY A 69 2.86 -20.65 -7.75
C GLY A 69 1.58 -21.47 -7.93
N ASP A 70 1.28 -21.90 -9.15
CA ASP A 70 0.01 -22.58 -9.48
C ASP A 70 -0.21 -23.87 -8.68
N GLY A 71 0.86 -24.65 -8.46
CA GLY A 71 0.80 -25.88 -7.67
C GLY A 71 0.49 -25.66 -6.19
N ASP A 72 0.64 -24.43 -5.70
CA ASP A 72 0.52 -24.05 -4.29
C ASP A 72 -0.86 -23.43 -3.95
N LEU A 73 -1.70 -23.17 -4.95
CA LEU A 73 -3.01 -22.52 -4.79
C LEU A 73 -3.90 -23.22 -3.76
N LYS A 74 -3.93 -24.56 -3.75
CA LYS A 74 -4.75 -25.33 -2.80
C LYS A 74 -4.27 -25.14 -1.36
N ASP A 75 -2.96 -25.12 -1.13
CA ASP A 75 -2.39 -24.95 0.20
C ASP A 75 -2.53 -23.52 0.71
N ALA A 76 -2.35 -22.52 -0.17
CA ALA A 76 -2.61 -21.13 0.14
C ALA A 76 -4.10 -20.91 0.48
N ALA A 77 -5.02 -21.49 -0.30
CA ALA A 77 -6.45 -21.42 -0.04
C ALA A 77 -6.83 -22.06 1.30
N LYS A 78 -6.19 -23.17 1.69
CA LYS A 78 -6.41 -23.81 3.00
C LYS A 78 -6.00 -22.90 4.16
N VAL A 79 -4.93 -22.13 4.01
CA VAL A 79 -4.54 -21.14 5.01
C VAL A 79 -5.55 -19.99 5.04
N LEU A 80 -5.92 -19.46 3.86
CA LEU A 80 -6.88 -18.36 3.71
C LEU A 80 -8.24 -18.66 4.37
N THR A 81 -8.74 -19.88 4.23
CA THR A 81 -10.02 -20.31 4.82
C THR A 81 -9.94 -20.59 6.32
N GLY A 82 -8.74 -20.62 6.91
CA GLY A 82 -8.53 -20.75 8.35
C GLY A 82 -8.72 -19.44 9.13
N TYR A 83 -8.77 -18.31 8.42
CA TYR A 83 -8.95 -17.00 9.06
C TYR A 83 -10.39 -16.73 9.45
N ALA A 84 -10.59 -16.02 10.56
CA ALA A 84 -11.91 -15.60 11.00
C ALA A 84 -11.87 -14.22 11.67
N LEU A 85 -12.87 -13.39 11.38
CA LEU A 85 -13.16 -12.16 12.11
C LEU A 85 -14.49 -12.35 12.85
N GLN A 86 -14.47 -12.21 14.18
CA GLN A 86 -15.62 -12.50 15.04
C GLN A 86 -15.76 -11.46 16.16
N PRO A 87 -16.99 -11.12 16.58
CA PRO A 87 -17.20 -10.30 17.77
C PRO A 87 -16.62 -10.98 19.02
N LEU A 88 -16.08 -10.19 19.94
CA LEU A 88 -15.50 -10.69 21.20
C LEU A 88 -16.51 -11.50 22.03
N SER A 89 -17.79 -11.11 22.03
CA SER A 89 -18.86 -11.83 22.73
C SER A 89 -19.00 -13.27 22.25
N LYS A 90 -18.87 -13.52 20.94
CA LYS A 90 -18.90 -14.86 20.36
C LYS A 90 -17.71 -15.71 20.79
N VAL A 91 -16.52 -15.10 20.90
CA VAL A 91 -15.29 -15.81 21.31
C VAL A 91 -15.29 -16.12 22.80
N SER A 92 -15.80 -15.21 23.63
CA SER A 92 -15.84 -15.33 25.09
C SER A 92 -17.07 -16.07 25.62
N GLY A 93 -18.07 -16.33 24.77
CA GLY A 93 -19.37 -16.85 25.21
C GLY A 93 -20.21 -15.84 26.01
N ALA A 94 -19.80 -14.57 26.04
CA ALA A 94 -20.52 -13.51 26.73
C ALA A 94 -21.78 -13.11 25.95
N VAL A 95 -22.75 -12.54 26.67
CA VAL A 95 -23.95 -11.95 26.05
C VAL A 95 -23.50 -10.83 25.10
N PRO A 96 -23.89 -10.87 23.80
CA PRO A 96 -23.58 -9.81 22.86
C PRO A 96 -24.13 -8.47 23.37
N PRO A 97 -23.37 -7.35 23.24
CA PRO A 97 -23.92 -6.05 23.52
C PRO A 97 -25.05 -5.72 22.54
N GLU A 98 -25.88 -4.74 22.90
CA GLU A 98 -26.87 -4.20 21.99
C GLU A 98 -26.20 -3.78 20.67
N ALA A 99 -26.83 -4.14 19.55
CA ALA A 99 -26.31 -3.82 18.24
C ALA A 99 -26.26 -2.30 18.07
N SER A 100 -25.10 -1.78 17.66
CA SER A 100 -25.01 -0.37 17.27
C SER A 100 -25.90 -0.11 16.05
N ALA A 101 -26.41 1.12 15.94
CA ALA A 101 -27.08 1.57 14.73
C ALA A 101 -26.18 1.32 13.51
N ALA A 102 -26.79 0.95 12.38
CA ALA A 102 -26.07 0.74 11.14
C ALA A 102 -25.30 2.01 10.77
N LEU A 103 -24.02 1.86 10.44
CA LEU A 103 -23.19 2.98 10.04
C LEU A 103 -23.68 3.55 8.71
N GLN A 104 -24.06 4.82 8.71
CA GLN A 104 -24.40 5.53 7.49
C GLN A 104 -23.15 6.20 6.93
N LEU A 105 -22.60 5.62 5.87
CA LEU A 105 -21.48 6.21 5.14
C LEU A 105 -21.99 7.26 4.14
N PRO A 106 -21.31 8.41 3.99
CA PRO A 106 -21.66 9.39 2.96
C PRO A 106 -21.48 8.78 1.57
N ALA A 107 -22.28 9.25 0.61
CA ALA A 107 -22.11 8.85 -0.79
C ALA A 107 -20.72 9.27 -1.30
N TYR A 108 -20.12 8.45 -2.16
CA TYR A 108 -18.85 8.81 -2.80
C TYR A 108 -19.05 10.03 -3.70
N VAL A 109 -18.15 11.00 -3.57
CA VAL A 109 -18.06 12.19 -4.43
C VAL A 109 -16.65 12.27 -4.97
N ASP A 110 -16.50 12.44 -6.28
CA ASP A 110 -15.19 12.62 -6.91
C ASP A 110 -14.65 14.03 -6.60
N THR A 111 -13.87 14.13 -5.53
CA THR A 111 -13.16 15.35 -5.16
C THR A 111 -11.84 15.52 -5.89
N ARG A 112 -11.38 14.48 -6.60
CA ARG A 112 -10.15 14.51 -7.41
C ARG A 112 -10.34 15.38 -8.64
N GLN A 113 -11.49 15.29 -9.29
CA GLN A 113 -11.83 16.07 -10.49
C GLN A 113 -12.98 17.06 -10.27
N GLY A 114 -13.87 16.81 -9.29
CA GLY A 114 -15.04 17.63 -9.03
C GLY A 114 -14.80 18.80 -8.07
N ALA A 115 -15.87 19.24 -7.39
CA ALA A 115 -15.81 20.34 -6.41
C ALA A 115 -15.04 19.92 -5.15
N ALA A 116 -13.82 20.43 -4.99
CA ALA A 116 -12.90 20.00 -3.93
C ALA A 116 -13.49 20.18 -2.52
N GLN A 117 -14.22 21.27 -2.26
CA GLN A 117 -14.78 21.56 -0.93
C GLN A 117 -15.80 20.52 -0.44
N THR A 118 -16.35 19.68 -1.33
CA THR A 118 -17.24 18.58 -0.93
C THR A 118 -16.55 17.54 -0.06
N LEU A 119 -15.20 17.49 -0.06
CA LEU A 119 -14.43 16.65 0.85
C LEU A 119 -14.71 16.99 2.32
N PHE A 120 -15.03 18.26 2.63
CA PHE A 120 -15.31 18.70 3.98
C PHE A 120 -16.61 18.12 4.53
N SER A 121 -17.61 17.88 3.68
CA SER A 121 -18.83 17.16 4.06
C SER A 121 -18.52 15.72 4.47
N THR A 122 -17.71 15.01 3.66
CA THR A 122 -17.26 13.64 3.97
C THR A 122 -16.43 13.62 5.25
N PHE A 123 -15.52 14.58 5.42
CA PHE A 123 -14.72 14.72 6.63
C PHE A 123 -15.60 14.92 7.85
N ASN A 124 -16.52 15.90 7.84
CA ASN A 124 -17.39 16.16 8.98
C ASN A 124 -18.25 14.94 9.34
N ALA A 125 -18.76 14.20 8.35
CA ALA A 125 -19.57 13.00 8.59
C ALA A 125 -18.78 11.86 9.25
N LEU A 126 -17.52 11.67 8.87
CA LEU A 126 -16.70 10.53 9.31
C LEU A 126 -15.80 10.84 10.52
N ALA A 127 -15.44 12.10 10.72
CA ALA A 127 -14.54 12.53 11.78
C ALA A 127 -14.96 12.14 13.21
N PRO A 128 -16.25 12.06 13.57
CA PRO A 128 -16.67 11.57 14.90
C PRO A 128 -16.30 10.11 15.19
N LEU A 129 -15.96 9.32 14.17
CA LEU A 129 -15.57 7.93 14.34
C LEU A 129 -14.12 7.76 14.76
N HIS A 130 -13.35 8.84 14.90
CA HIS A 130 -11.96 8.84 15.34
C HIS A 130 -11.77 9.67 16.60
N ARG A 131 -10.96 9.16 17.54
CA ARG A 131 -10.51 9.90 18.72
C ARG A 131 -9.26 10.72 18.36
N TRP A 132 -9.47 12.02 18.21
CA TRP A 132 -8.43 13.00 17.90
C TRP A 132 -7.53 13.28 19.12
N SER A 133 -6.21 13.28 18.91
CA SER A 133 -5.18 13.76 19.83
C SER A 133 -5.27 15.27 20.08
N ALA A 134 -4.52 15.78 21.05
CA ALA A 134 -4.51 17.21 21.38
C ALA A 134 -4.07 18.09 20.19
N SER A 135 -2.98 17.72 19.52
CA SER A 135 -2.48 18.42 18.31
C SER A 135 -3.53 18.47 17.19
N GLU A 136 -4.25 17.36 16.99
CA GLU A 136 -5.31 17.29 15.99
C GLU A 136 -6.54 18.12 16.37
N GLN A 137 -6.90 18.16 17.65
CA GLN A 137 -7.99 19.00 18.14
C GLN A 137 -7.70 20.49 17.94
N GLU A 138 -6.44 20.93 18.08
CA GLU A 138 -6.04 22.31 17.78
C GLU A 138 -6.21 22.63 16.28
N LYS A 139 -5.83 21.71 15.38
CA LYS A 139 -6.07 21.84 13.94
C LYS A 139 -7.56 21.92 13.63
N LEU A 140 -8.36 21.03 14.21
CA LEU A 140 -9.82 21.01 14.05
C LEU A 140 -10.49 22.30 14.56
N ALA A 141 -10.03 22.84 15.68
CA ALA A 141 -10.54 24.10 16.23
C ALA A 141 -10.30 25.27 15.27
N ARG A 142 -9.16 25.29 14.57
CA ARG A 142 -8.89 26.27 13.52
C ARG A 142 -9.80 26.07 12.30
N PHE A 143 -9.98 24.83 11.84
CA PHE A 143 -10.83 24.54 10.67
C PHE A 143 -12.33 24.77 10.93
N ALA A 144 -12.74 24.78 12.19
CA ALA A 144 -14.11 25.10 12.57
C ALA A 144 -14.55 26.50 12.09
N ALA A 145 -13.62 27.44 11.92
CA ALA A 145 -13.91 28.78 11.40
C ALA A 145 -14.42 28.78 9.95
N ILE A 146 -14.11 27.74 9.17
CA ILE A 146 -14.54 27.59 7.77
C ILE A 146 -15.62 26.50 7.58
N GLY A 147 -16.24 26.05 8.67
CA GLY A 147 -17.33 25.07 8.63
C GLY A 147 -16.90 23.59 8.68
N VAL A 148 -15.61 23.30 8.74
CA VAL A 148 -15.09 21.94 8.93
C VAL A 148 -15.16 21.58 10.42
N LYS A 149 -16.19 20.84 10.80
CA LYS A 149 -16.56 20.52 12.19
C LYS A 149 -17.05 19.07 12.27
N PRO A 150 -16.36 18.19 13.02
CA PRO A 150 -16.80 16.80 13.19
C PRO A 150 -18.26 16.69 13.64
N GLY A 151 -19.06 15.90 12.93
CA GLY A 151 -20.46 15.61 13.25
C GLY A 151 -21.47 16.66 12.81
N VAL A 152 -21.04 17.76 12.19
CA VAL A 152 -21.92 18.85 11.74
C VAL A 152 -21.97 18.89 10.22
N ALA A 153 -23.16 19.05 9.64
CA ALA A 153 -23.30 19.24 8.19
C ALA A 153 -22.39 20.40 7.74
N PHE A 154 -21.52 20.15 6.76
CA PHE A 154 -20.59 21.16 6.28
C PHE A 154 -21.35 22.31 5.62
N GLN A 155 -21.10 23.52 6.11
CA GLN A 155 -21.58 24.77 5.55
C GLN A 155 -20.49 25.82 5.74
N ALA A 156 -19.96 26.35 4.64
CA ALA A 156 -19.03 27.48 4.71
C ALA A 156 -19.79 28.75 5.18
N PRO A 157 -19.16 29.62 5.99
CA PRO A 157 -19.70 30.95 6.29
C PRO A 157 -19.98 31.72 5.01
N ALA A 158 -21.08 32.47 4.96
CA ALA A 158 -21.55 33.12 3.73
C ALA A 158 -20.53 34.11 3.16
N ASP A 159 -19.84 34.83 4.04
CA ASP A 159 -18.77 35.78 3.73
C ASP A 159 -17.44 35.10 3.31
N LEU A 160 -17.29 33.80 3.55
CA LEU A 160 -16.09 33.03 3.22
C LEU A 160 -16.32 31.94 2.16
N SER A 161 -17.54 31.80 1.62
CA SER A 161 -17.90 30.66 0.76
C SER A 161 -16.99 30.51 -0.47
N GLU A 162 -16.64 31.62 -1.11
CA GLU A 162 -15.75 31.63 -2.28
C GLU A 162 -14.32 31.25 -1.88
N ALA A 163 -13.75 31.93 -0.87
CA ALA A 163 -12.43 31.63 -0.34
C ALA A 163 -12.26 30.17 0.13
N VAL A 164 -13.30 29.56 0.70
CA VAL A 164 -13.29 28.15 1.11
C VAL A 164 -13.26 27.21 -0.10
N ALA A 165 -14.01 27.52 -1.15
CA ALA A 165 -13.99 26.73 -2.38
C ALA A 165 -12.62 26.82 -3.08
N GLU A 166 -12.06 28.02 -3.21
CA GLU A 166 -10.73 28.26 -3.76
C GLU A 166 -9.64 27.57 -2.93
N GLY A 167 -9.69 27.70 -1.61
CA GLY A 167 -8.76 27.07 -0.69
C GLY A 167 -8.78 25.53 -0.79
N ALA A 168 -9.95 24.93 -0.99
CA ALA A 168 -10.06 23.49 -1.22
C ALA A 168 -9.41 23.04 -2.53
N VAL A 169 -9.58 23.82 -3.61
CA VAL A 169 -8.91 23.56 -4.90
C VAL A 169 -7.39 23.72 -4.76
N ALA A 170 -6.93 24.79 -4.11
CA ALA A 170 -5.51 25.02 -3.86
C ALA A 170 -4.89 23.88 -3.02
N GLY A 171 -5.57 23.44 -1.96
CA GLY A 171 -5.13 22.30 -1.14
C GLY A 171 -5.04 21.00 -1.94
N ARG A 172 -6.02 20.72 -2.81
CA ARG A 172 -5.98 19.57 -3.72
C ARG A 172 -4.77 19.61 -4.65
N GLU A 173 -4.48 20.77 -5.24
CA GLU A 173 -3.32 20.93 -6.13
C GLU A 173 -1.99 20.78 -5.39
N GLN A 174 -1.91 21.25 -4.14
CA GLN A 174 -0.74 20.99 -3.27
C GLN A 174 -0.54 19.49 -3.03
N VAL A 175 -1.61 18.76 -2.71
CA VAL A 175 -1.56 17.30 -2.54
C VAL A 175 -1.12 16.61 -3.83
N ARG A 176 -1.68 17.01 -4.98
CA ARG A 176 -1.29 16.46 -6.29
C ARG A 176 0.19 16.70 -6.58
N ALA A 177 0.68 17.93 -6.37
CA ALA A 177 2.09 18.27 -6.58
C ALA A 177 3.01 17.47 -5.64
N ALA A 178 2.66 17.41 -4.35
CA ALA A 178 3.39 16.62 -3.36
C ALA A 178 3.42 15.13 -3.71
N SER A 179 2.36 14.57 -4.29
CA SER A 179 2.31 13.15 -4.71
C SER A 179 3.34 12.79 -5.79
N SER A 180 3.78 13.76 -6.58
CA SER A 180 4.85 13.63 -7.58
C SER A 180 6.25 13.81 -6.99
N GLN A 181 6.37 14.29 -5.75
CA GLN A 181 7.62 14.63 -5.06
C GLN A 181 7.83 13.82 -3.77
N LEU A 182 7.11 12.71 -3.60
CA LEU A 182 7.16 11.85 -2.41
C LEU A 182 8.54 11.23 -2.12
N SER A 183 9.43 11.20 -3.11
CA SER A 183 10.70 10.51 -3.02
C SER A 183 11.75 11.13 -3.94
N VAL A 184 13.01 10.96 -3.55
CA VAL A 184 14.16 11.21 -4.43
C VAL A 184 14.36 10.00 -5.32
N GLU A 185 14.49 10.23 -6.62
CA GLU A 185 14.71 9.18 -7.62
C GLU A 185 16.10 8.53 -7.46
N GLN A 186 16.15 7.22 -7.68
CA GLN A 186 17.35 6.40 -7.64
C GLN A 186 17.36 5.44 -8.84
N GLN A 187 18.14 5.77 -9.89
CA GLN A 187 18.29 4.93 -11.09
C GLN A 187 16.96 4.57 -11.79
N GLY A 188 16.07 5.54 -11.92
CA GLY A 188 14.73 5.35 -12.49
C GLY A 188 13.65 4.95 -11.49
N TRP A 189 14.03 4.66 -10.24
CA TRP A 189 13.10 4.21 -9.20
C TRP A 189 12.74 5.30 -8.21
N LEU A 190 11.48 5.29 -7.78
CA LEU A 190 10.89 6.16 -6.79
C LEU A 190 10.51 5.32 -5.55
N PRO A 191 11.33 5.33 -4.48
CA PRO A 191 11.00 4.70 -3.21
C PRO A 191 9.75 5.31 -2.54
N SER A 192 9.26 4.67 -1.48
CA SER A 192 8.24 5.29 -0.61
C SER A 192 8.89 6.30 0.35
N PRO A 193 8.15 7.32 0.84
CA PRO A 193 8.66 8.23 1.87
C PRO A 193 8.96 7.47 3.17
N ALA A 194 9.93 7.96 3.95
CA ALA A 194 10.42 7.26 5.15
C ALA A 194 9.35 7.04 6.24
N ASN A 195 8.39 7.95 6.37
CA ASN A 195 7.28 7.87 7.33
C ASN A 195 6.02 7.18 6.77
N VAL A 196 6.12 6.47 5.64
CA VAL A 196 4.97 5.79 5.02
C VAL A 196 4.25 4.87 6.03
N GLY A 197 2.96 5.09 6.21
CA GLY A 197 2.12 4.33 7.16
C GLY A 197 2.28 4.72 8.63
N LYS A 198 3.15 5.67 8.96
CA LYS A 198 3.35 6.25 10.29
C LYS A 198 3.55 7.77 10.17
N PHE A 199 2.53 8.46 9.68
CA PHE A 199 2.64 9.84 9.23
C PHE A 199 2.63 10.84 10.40
N GLY A 200 1.98 10.52 11.51
CA GLY A 200 1.83 11.45 12.63
C GLY A 200 1.17 12.76 12.20
N ASP A 201 1.80 13.90 12.47
CA ASP A 201 1.27 15.22 12.09
C ASP A 201 1.58 15.66 10.65
N ASP A 202 2.28 14.84 9.85
CA ASP A 202 2.59 15.11 8.45
C ASP A 202 1.39 14.81 7.53
N ASP A 203 0.39 15.70 7.59
CA ASP A 203 -0.85 15.58 6.84
C ASP A 203 -0.65 15.68 5.31
N LEU A 204 0.37 16.41 4.84
CA LEU A 204 0.64 16.58 3.41
C LEU A 204 1.21 15.30 2.81
N THR A 205 2.24 14.69 3.42
CA THR A 205 2.78 13.41 2.94
C THR A 205 1.73 12.31 3.02
N ARG A 206 0.92 12.28 4.09
CA ARG A 206 -0.20 11.35 4.24
C ARG A 206 -1.20 11.47 3.09
N ALA A 207 -1.64 12.69 2.77
CA ALA A 207 -2.58 12.95 1.68
C ALA A 207 -1.96 12.63 0.30
N ALA A 208 -0.68 12.96 0.11
CA ALA A 208 0.06 12.68 -1.12
C ALA A 208 0.26 11.17 -1.37
N VAL A 209 0.53 10.40 -0.32
CA VAL A 209 0.53 8.92 -0.39
C VAL A 209 -0.87 8.40 -0.70
N ALA A 210 -1.91 8.90 -0.04
CA ALA A 210 -3.29 8.48 -0.32
C ALA A 210 -3.72 8.79 -1.76
N TRP A 211 -3.21 9.89 -2.35
CA TRP A 211 -3.47 10.27 -3.74
C TRP A 211 -2.92 9.26 -4.76
N ARG A 212 -1.84 8.55 -4.41
CA ARG A 212 -1.08 7.70 -5.34
C ARG A 212 -1.18 6.20 -5.04
N TYR A 213 -1.10 5.80 -3.77
CA TYR A 213 -1.06 4.40 -3.33
C TYR A 213 -1.52 4.22 -1.88
N ILE A 214 -2.76 4.62 -1.57
CA ILE A 214 -3.36 4.51 -0.22
C ILE A 214 -3.20 3.12 0.42
N TYR A 215 -3.08 3.08 1.76
CA TYR A 215 -2.87 1.87 2.57
C TYR A 215 -1.52 1.17 2.35
N ALA A 216 -0.49 1.95 2.02
CA ALA A 216 0.89 1.46 1.94
C ALA A 216 1.37 0.82 3.25
N ASN A 217 2.21 -0.20 3.13
CA ASN A 217 2.83 -0.86 4.26
C ASN A 217 3.91 0.01 4.91
N ASN A 218 4.19 -0.23 6.19
CA ASN A 218 5.43 0.24 6.80
C ASN A 218 6.63 -0.40 6.08
N ALA A 219 7.74 0.34 5.97
CA ALA A 219 8.95 -0.13 5.29
C ALA A 219 9.45 -1.50 5.80
N VAL A 220 9.38 -1.75 7.11
CA VAL A 220 9.79 -3.02 7.74
C VAL A 220 8.95 -4.23 7.33
N GLU A 221 7.72 -4.00 6.85
CA GLU A 221 6.86 -5.06 6.31
C GLU A 221 7.12 -5.25 4.82
N ALA A 222 7.08 -4.16 4.06
CA ALA A 222 7.38 -4.21 2.63
C ALA A 222 7.79 -2.84 2.06
N LEU A 223 8.72 -2.87 1.11
CA LEU A 223 9.11 -1.71 0.30
C LEU A 223 8.61 -1.86 -1.14
N TYR A 224 8.23 -0.73 -1.75
CA TYR A 224 7.64 -0.68 -3.10
C TYR A 224 8.29 0.37 -4.02
N PRO A 225 9.59 0.29 -4.35
CA PRO A 225 10.17 1.16 -5.37
C PRO A 225 9.42 1.04 -6.69
N MET A 226 9.00 2.18 -7.25
CA MET A 226 8.28 2.28 -8.51
C MET A 226 9.17 2.87 -9.60
N ALA A 227 9.30 2.21 -10.76
CA ALA A 227 9.97 2.80 -11.91
C ALA A 227 8.95 3.29 -12.95
N LEU A 228 9.17 4.52 -13.41
CA LEU A 228 8.42 5.18 -14.49
C LEU A 228 9.28 5.40 -15.73
N HIS A 229 10.60 5.44 -15.56
CA HIS A 229 11.58 5.71 -16.60
C HIS A 229 12.79 4.77 -16.50
N ASP A 230 13.54 4.67 -17.59
CA ASP A 230 14.82 3.99 -17.65
C ASP A 230 15.97 4.84 -17.05
N ALA A 231 17.17 4.28 -17.00
CA ALA A 231 18.35 4.92 -16.41
C ALA A 231 18.76 6.24 -17.10
N GLU A 232 18.28 6.47 -18.33
CA GLU A 232 18.51 7.69 -19.10
C GLU A 232 17.36 8.70 -18.96
N GLY A 233 16.37 8.43 -18.10
CA GLY A 233 15.24 9.32 -17.82
C GLY A 233 14.11 9.24 -18.86
N ARG A 234 14.12 8.25 -19.75
CA ARG A 234 13.07 8.07 -20.77
C ARG A 234 11.93 7.26 -20.18
N MET A 235 10.69 7.71 -20.39
CA MET A 235 9.50 6.97 -19.95
C MET A 235 9.51 5.53 -20.48
N LEU A 236 9.10 4.59 -19.63
CA LEU A 236 8.97 3.18 -19.99
C LEU A 236 7.76 3.01 -20.93
N ASP A 237 8.01 2.50 -22.14
CA ASP A 237 7.00 2.24 -23.16
C ASP A 237 7.33 0.97 -23.93
N GLY A 238 6.37 0.04 -24.01
CA GLY A 238 6.60 -1.29 -24.57
C GLY A 238 6.70 -1.34 -26.10
N GLN A 239 6.72 -0.20 -26.78
CA GLN A 239 7.29 -0.08 -28.14
C GLN A 239 8.80 -0.41 -28.17
N HIS A 240 9.44 -0.49 -27.00
CA HIS A 240 10.85 -0.82 -26.85
C HIS A 240 11.05 -2.01 -25.92
N GLY A 241 12.17 -2.71 -26.12
CA GLY A 241 12.66 -3.70 -25.17
C GLY A 241 13.55 -3.06 -24.12
N TYR A 242 13.55 -3.63 -22.91
CA TYR A 242 14.39 -3.17 -21.81
C TYR A 242 15.07 -4.36 -21.13
N ARG A 243 16.28 -4.09 -20.66
CA ARG A 243 17.06 -4.96 -19.80
C ARG A 243 17.05 -4.39 -18.38
N LEU A 244 16.55 -5.18 -17.42
CA LEU A 244 16.66 -4.88 -16.00
C LEU A 244 17.70 -5.83 -15.41
N HIS A 245 18.80 -5.28 -14.89
CA HIS A 245 19.93 -6.08 -14.43
C HIS A 245 20.17 -5.92 -12.93
N PHE A 246 20.22 -7.05 -12.23
CA PHE A 246 20.72 -7.18 -10.87
C PHE A 246 22.16 -7.70 -10.94
N PRO A 247 23.17 -6.92 -10.50
CA PRO A 247 24.54 -7.42 -10.41
C PRO A 247 24.66 -8.64 -9.49
N ALA A 248 25.72 -9.43 -9.67
CA ALA A 248 26.03 -10.57 -8.82
C ALA A 248 26.04 -10.17 -7.33
N GLY A 249 25.30 -10.91 -6.50
CA GLY A 249 25.15 -10.63 -5.07
C GLY A 249 24.26 -9.41 -4.72
N GLN A 250 23.66 -8.74 -5.71
CA GLN A 250 22.79 -7.57 -5.52
C GLN A 250 21.32 -7.84 -5.87
N LEU A 251 20.85 -9.07 -5.64
CA LEU A 251 19.41 -9.32 -5.62
C LEU A 251 18.76 -8.58 -4.42
N PRO A 252 17.45 -8.28 -4.49
CA PRO A 252 16.77 -7.59 -3.41
C PRO A 252 16.93 -8.29 -2.05
N PRO A 253 17.46 -7.61 -1.01
CA PRO A 253 17.81 -8.25 0.24
C PRO A 253 16.57 -8.38 1.13
N VAL A 254 15.96 -9.58 1.12
CA VAL A 254 14.69 -9.86 1.80
C VAL A 254 14.78 -11.09 2.70
N ASN A 255 13.90 -11.16 3.71
CA ASN A 255 13.69 -12.35 4.54
C ASN A 255 12.51 -13.21 4.06
N ALA A 256 11.59 -12.65 3.26
CA ALA A 256 10.48 -13.40 2.68
C ALA A 256 10.67 -13.65 1.18
N PHE A 257 10.39 -12.66 0.34
CA PHE A 257 10.53 -12.76 -1.12
C PHE A 257 10.57 -11.39 -1.77
N TRP A 258 10.95 -11.35 -3.04
CA TRP A 258 10.82 -10.16 -3.87
C TRP A 258 10.06 -10.46 -5.17
N SER A 259 9.44 -9.43 -5.73
CA SER A 259 8.76 -9.54 -7.01
C SER A 259 8.81 -8.23 -7.78
N LEU A 260 9.02 -8.30 -9.08
CA LEU A 260 8.82 -7.23 -10.05
C LEU A 260 7.47 -7.45 -10.74
N THR A 261 6.57 -6.48 -10.68
CA THR A 261 5.28 -6.52 -11.38
C THR A 261 5.18 -5.37 -12.36
N LEU A 262 4.61 -5.64 -13.53
CA LEU A 262 4.34 -4.63 -14.55
C LEU A 262 2.87 -4.20 -14.51
N TYR A 263 2.66 -2.90 -14.65
CA TYR A 263 1.33 -2.28 -14.75
C TYR A 263 1.23 -1.43 -16.00
N ASP A 264 0.04 -1.40 -16.60
CA ASP A 264 -0.29 -0.45 -17.65
C ASP A 264 -0.18 0.99 -17.13
N GLY A 265 0.52 1.86 -17.87
CA GLY A 265 0.80 3.22 -17.44
C GLY A 265 -0.42 4.13 -17.39
N LYS A 266 -1.54 3.75 -18.02
CA LYS A 266 -2.78 4.55 -18.06
C LYS A 266 -3.78 4.08 -17.02
N THR A 267 -4.08 2.79 -17.00
CA THR A 267 -5.10 2.16 -16.16
C THR A 267 -4.57 1.77 -14.78
N GLN A 268 -3.24 1.65 -14.62
CA GLN A 268 -2.60 1.12 -13.41
C GLN A 268 -3.01 -0.32 -13.07
N LEU A 269 -3.51 -1.08 -14.06
CA LEU A 269 -3.91 -2.48 -13.93
C LEU A 269 -2.87 -3.41 -14.56
N LEU A 270 -3.00 -4.71 -14.27
CA LEU A 270 -2.19 -5.74 -14.93
C LEU A 270 -2.55 -5.83 -16.42
N VAL A 271 -1.55 -6.10 -17.26
CA VAL A 271 -1.70 -6.19 -18.71
C VAL A 271 -1.84 -7.65 -19.14
N ALA A 272 -2.98 -8.00 -19.75
CA ALA A 272 -3.20 -9.31 -20.33
C ALA A 272 -2.11 -9.65 -21.37
N ASN A 273 -1.57 -10.86 -21.30
CA ASN A 273 -0.54 -11.35 -22.22
C ASN A 273 -0.69 -12.86 -22.47
N PRO A 274 -0.17 -13.38 -23.61
CA PRO A 274 -0.42 -14.76 -24.03
C PRO A 274 0.07 -15.84 -23.07
N ILE A 275 1.09 -15.55 -22.24
CA ILE A 275 1.67 -16.50 -21.29
C ILE A 275 1.13 -16.32 -19.86
N GLN A 276 0.16 -15.43 -19.66
CA GLN A 276 -0.46 -15.12 -18.35
C GLN A 276 0.56 -14.80 -17.24
N ARG A 277 1.67 -14.15 -17.60
CA ARG A 277 2.72 -13.76 -16.66
C ARG A 277 2.66 -12.27 -16.39
N TYR A 278 2.46 -11.90 -15.13
CA TYR A 278 2.29 -10.50 -14.72
C TYR A 278 3.39 -10.03 -13.76
N ALA A 279 4.19 -10.96 -13.23
CA ALA A 279 5.30 -10.67 -12.36
C ALA A 279 6.43 -11.71 -12.51
N LEU A 280 7.63 -11.31 -12.11
CA LEU A 280 8.79 -12.18 -11.90
C LEU A 280 9.34 -11.96 -10.49
N GLY A 281 9.89 -12.98 -9.86
CA GLY A 281 10.46 -12.92 -8.51
C GLY A 281 11.44 -14.06 -8.27
N ASP A 282 12.11 -14.08 -7.11
CA ASP A 282 13.00 -15.16 -6.67
C ASP A 282 12.38 -16.57 -6.72
N ARG A 283 11.05 -16.64 -6.74
CA ARG A 283 10.27 -17.89 -6.78
C ARG A 283 9.69 -18.22 -8.16
N SER A 284 9.93 -17.38 -9.16
CA SER A 284 9.46 -17.64 -10.51
C SER A 284 10.17 -18.86 -11.11
N PRO A 285 9.43 -19.84 -11.66
CA PRO A 285 10.05 -21.02 -12.24
C PRO A 285 10.83 -20.66 -13.51
N GLY A 286 11.98 -21.31 -13.68
CA GLY A 286 12.76 -21.21 -14.92
C GLY A 286 13.63 -19.94 -15.04
N LEU A 287 13.79 -19.16 -13.98
CA LEU A 287 14.79 -18.09 -13.95
C LEU A 287 16.19 -18.67 -14.20
N GLN A 288 16.94 -18.00 -15.07
CA GLN A 288 18.32 -18.34 -15.39
C GLN A 288 19.22 -17.17 -14.97
N TYR A 289 20.25 -17.47 -14.18
CA TYR A 289 21.22 -16.49 -13.71
C TYR A 289 22.30 -16.28 -14.77
N ASP A 290 22.86 -15.07 -14.78
CA ASP A 290 23.98 -14.70 -15.62
C ASP A 290 25.23 -15.49 -15.19
N ALA A 291 26.24 -15.59 -16.06
CA ALA A 291 27.43 -16.41 -15.81
C ALA A 291 28.25 -15.95 -14.59
N ASP A 292 28.14 -14.68 -14.20
CA ASP A 292 28.77 -14.07 -13.03
C ASP A 292 27.92 -14.23 -11.74
N GLY A 293 26.73 -14.84 -11.83
CA GLY A 293 25.78 -14.97 -10.74
C GLY A 293 24.81 -13.79 -10.59
N GLY A 294 24.82 -12.83 -11.52
CA GLY A 294 23.80 -11.79 -11.64
C GLY A 294 22.46 -12.33 -12.16
N LEU A 295 21.46 -11.46 -12.26
CA LEU A 295 20.17 -11.77 -12.87
C LEU A 295 19.75 -10.68 -13.83
N THR A 296 19.56 -11.05 -15.10
CA THR A 296 19.04 -10.15 -16.12
C THR A 296 17.61 -10.52 -16.51
N LEU A 297 16.68 -9.59 -16.33
CA LEU A 297 15.29 -9.69 -16.78
C LEU A 297 15.09 -8.89 -18.07
N ILE A 298 14.30 -9.45 -18.99
CA ILE A 298 13.95 -8.82 -20.26
C ILE A 298 12.49 -8.38 -20.24
N LEU A 299 12.25 -7.10 -20.49
CA LEU A 299 10.92 -6.51 -20.52
C LEU A 299 10.64 -6.07 -21.97
N GLN A 300 9.78 -6.79 -22.68
CA GLN A 300 9.42 -6.45 -24.06
C GLN A 300 8.11 -7.13 -24.47
N ALA A 301 7.46 -6.64 -25.52
CA ALA A 301 6.13 -7.13 -25.93
C ALA A 301 6.18 -8.54 -26.53
N GLU A 302 7.16 -8.81 -27.41
CA GLU A 302 7.30 -10.09 -28.11
C GLU A 302 8.27 -11.03 -27.39
N ALA A 303 8.05 -12.35 -27.49
CA ALA A 303 8.94 -13.32 -26.87
C ALA A 303 10.39 -13.15 -27.35
N PRO A 304 11.39 -13.06 -26.44
CA PRO A 304 12.76 -12.84 -26.86
C PRO A 304 13.33 -14.08 -27.54
N LYS A 305 14.02 -13.91 -28.68
CA LYS A 305 14.65 -15.03 -29.41
C LYS A 305 15.97 -15.48 -28.78
N ALA A 306 16.72 -14.54 -28.21
CA ALA A 306 18.08 -14.76 -27.72
C ALA A 306 18.20 -14.83 -26.19
N ALA A 307 17.11 -14.56 -25.45
CA ALA A 307 17.12 -14.56 -23.99
C ALA A 307 16.29 -15.71 -23.40
N PRO A 308 16.62 -16.19 -22.18
CA PRO A 308 15.82 -17.18 -21.48
C PRO A 308 14.35 -16.79 -21.34
N GLN A 309 13.44 -17.68 -21.75
CA GLN A 309 11.99 -17.43 -21.63
C GLN A 309 11.54 -17.25 -20.17
N GLY A 310 12.26 -17.83 -19.20
CA GLY A 310 11.97 -17.64 -17.77
C GLY A 310 12.24 -16.23 -17.26
N ASN A 311 13.15 -15.49 -17.90
CA ASN A 311 13.56 -14.14 -17.49
C ASN A 311 12.75 -13.04 -18.19
N TRP A 312 11.80 -13.41 -19.04
CA TRP A 312 11.01 -12.48 -19.83
C TRP A 312 9.71 -12.09 -19.11
N LEU A 313 9.44 -10.79 -19.03
CA LEU A 313 8.16 -10.23 -18.61
C LEU A 313 7.52 -9.48 -19.78
N PRO A 314 6.34 -9.91 -20.27
CA PRO A 314 5.66 -9.25 -21.38
C PRO A 314 5.23 -7.81 -21.04
N THR A 315 5.52 -6.86 -21.94
CA THR A 315 5.08 -5.46 -21.84
C THR A 315 3.84 -5.20 -22.72
N PRO A 316 2.99 -4.21 -22.40
CA PRO A 316 1.94 -3.73 -23.32
C PRO A 316 2.55 -3.03 -24.53
N GLN A 317 1.73 -2.76 -25.55
CA GLN A 317 2.05 -1.77 -26.59
C GLN A 317 1.64 -0.38 -26.08
N GLY A 318 2.57 0.31 -25.41
CA GLY A 318 2.36 1.64 -24.82
C GLY A 318 3.03 1.81 -23.46
N PRO A 319 2.72 2.90 -22.73
CA PRO A 319 3.39 3.23 -21.48
C PRO A 319 3.13 2.17 -20.40
N PHE A 320 4.14 1.87 -19.60
CA PHE A 320 4.01 0.95 -18.46
C PHE A 320 4.83 1.43 -17.27
N ASN A 321 4.49 0.94 -16.08
CA ASN A 321 5.20 1.19 -14.85
C ASN A 321 5.65 -0.13 -14.24
N LEU A 322 6.78 -0.13 -13.54
CA LEU A 322 7.25 -1.28 -12.79
C LEU A 322 7.12 -1.02 -11.29
N LEU A 323 6.78 -2.06 -10.54
CA LEU A 323 6.79 -2.04 -9.09
C LEU A 323 7.63 -3.20 -8.58
N LEU A 324 8.81 -2.88 -8.03
CA LEU A 324 9.63 -3.84 -7.33
C LEU A 324 9.11 -3.92 -5.89
N ARG A 325 8.87 -5.13 -5.40
CA ARG A 325 8.38 -5.38 -4.05
C ARG A 325 9.41 -6.17 -3.29
N LEU A 326 9.76 -5.69 -2.09
CA LEU A 326 10.65 -6.37 -1.16
C LEU A 326 9.84 -6.68 0.08
N TYR A 327 9.55 -7.94 0.36
CA TYR A 327 8.80 -8.36 1.55
C TYR A 327 9.75 -8.78 2.67
N LEU A 328 9.52 -8.24 3.86
CA LEU A 328 10.40 -8.35 5.01
C LEU A 328 11.86 -7.96 4.63
N PRO A 329 12.08 -6.73 4.14
CA PRO A 329 13.40 -6.28 3.71
C PRO A 329 14.43 -6.36 4.85
N LYS A 330 15.66 -6.70 4.50
CA LYS A 330 16.83 -6.71 5.40
C LYS A 330 17.40 -5.30 5.53
N GLY A 331 18.35 -5.13 6.46
CA GLY A 331 18.97 -3.84 6.83
C GLY A 331 19.32 -2.94 5.64
N GLY A 332 20.08 -3.45 4.67
CA GLY A 332 20.52 -2.64 3.51
C GLY A 332 19.38 -2.07 2.64
N ALA A 333 18.22 -2.72 2.58
CA ALA A 333 17.06 -2.14 1.89
C ALA A 333 16.32 -1.12 2.76
N LEU A 334 16.38 -1.24 4.08
CA LEU A 334 15.72 -0.35 5.04
C LEU A 334 16.50 0.94 5.30
N ASP A 335 17.83 0.87 5.30
CA ASP A 335 18.72 2.03 5.48
C ASP A 335 19.05 2.76 4.17
N GLY A 336 18.62 2.20 3.03
CA GLY A 336 18.82 2.76 1.70
C GLY A 336 20.20 2.48 1.08
N SER A 337 21.03 1.61 1.68
CA SER A 337 22.33 1.24 1.11
C SER A 337 22.22 0.30 -0.09
N TYR A 338 21.09 -0.41 -0.22
CA TYR A 338 20.81 -1.30 -1.34
C TYR A 338 20.60 -0.49 -2.62
N GLN A 339 21.39 -0.82 -3.64
CA GLN A 339 21.27 -0.21 -4.96
C GLN A 339 20.12 -0.88 -5.72
N LEU A 340 19.18 -0.08 -6.20
CA LEU A 340 18.10 -0.57 -7.05
C LEU A 340 18.63 -0.99 -8.43
N PRO A 341 18.03 -2.00 -9.08
CA PRO A 341 18.54 -2.52 -10.34
C PRO A 341 18.40 -1.48 -11.45
N THR A 342 19.39 -1.43 -12.34
CA THR A 342 19.36 -0.52 -13.48
C THR A 342 18.40 -1.05 -14.55
N ILE A 343 17.60 -0.14 -15.14
CA ILE A 343 16.75 -0.42 -16.30
C ILE A 343 17.36 0.30 -17.50
N THR A 344 17.76 -0.43 -18.53
CA THR A 344 18.33 0.14 -19.77
C THR A 344 17.51 -0.29 -20.96
N ARG A 345 17.16 0.65 -21.85
CA ARG A 345 16.53 0.32 -23.13
C ARG A 345 17.48 -0.51 -24.00
N ILE A 346 16.96 -1.54 -24.63
CA ILE A 346 17.67 -2.34 -25.62
C ILE A 346 17.63 -1.57 -26.94
N GLU A 347 18.78 -1.16 -27.45
CA GLU A 347 18.89 -0.56 -28.78
C GLU A 347 18.64 -1.63 -29.83
N SER A 348 17.77 -1.29 -30.79
CA SER A 348 17.31 -2.16 -31.88
C SER A 348 18.33 -2.30 -32.99
#